data_AF-A0A1Y3BMT7-F1
#
_entry.id   AF-A0A1Y3BMT7-F1
#
_cell.length_a   1.000
_cell.length_b   1.000
_cell.length_c   1.000
_cell.angle_alpha   90.00
_cell.angle_beta   90.00
_cell.angle_gamma   90.00
#
_symmetry.space_group_name_H-M   'P 1'
#
loop_
_entity.id
_entity.type
_entity.pdbx_description
1 polymer ?
#
loop_
_entity_poly.entity_id
_entity_poly.type
_entity_poly.pdbx_seq_one_letter_code
_entity_poly.pdbx_strand_id
1 'polypeptide(L)'
;GGDYADYQYVTKLIEQKVIDESSYEDGQQIGPKALHNWITRIQYKKRSDFDPLWCSWVIGGIDEDGKPYLGMADRLGMAYCSPHIATGFGNYLAIPLLREEFEAKNGQFTEAEAIELLKKCLHVLFYRDARSLNKYQLAIVTADRGSRIEGPFTLIGEWEFAKKVTGYQ
;
A
#
# COMPACT_ATOMS: atom_id res chain seq x y z
N GLY A 1 2.38 0.36 6.59
CA GLY A 1 2.61 -0.55 7.73
C GLY A 1 2.92 0.25 8.98
N GLY A 2 3.06 -0.38 10.14
CA GLY A 2 3.32 0.34 11.39
C GLY A 2 2.63 -0.30 12.58
N ASP A 3 2.35 0.51 13.61
CA ASP A 3 1.58 0.09 14.78
C ASP A 3 0.10 -0.13 14.47
N TYR A 4 -0.48 -1.22 14.98
CA TYR A 4 -1.86 -1.60 14.67
C TYR A 4 -2.90 -0.79 15.48
N ALA A 5 -2.56 -0.36 16.69
CA ALA A 5 -3.49 0.45 17.50
C ALA A 5 -3.63 1.86 16.89
N ASP A 6 -2.52 2.46 16.45
CA ASP A 6 -2.54 3.72 15.70
C ASP A 6 -3.32 3.59 14.39
N TYR A 7 -3.16 2.46 13.68
CA TYR A 7 -3.96 2.19 12.48
C TYR A 7 -5.46 2.18 12.77
N GLN A 8 -5.90 1.52 13.84
CA GLN A 8 -7.31 1.47 14.24
C GLN A 8 -7.83 2.87 14.63
N TYR A 9 -7.01 3.65 15.35
CA TYR A 9 -7.36 5.02 15.72
C TYR A 9 -7.58 5.91 14.50
N VAL A 10 -6.62 5.92 13.56
CA VAL A 10 -6.71 6.74 12.34
C VAL A 10 -7.82 6.25 11.41
N THR A 11 -8.07 4.94 11.32
CA THR A 11 -9.19 4.40 10.54
C THR A 11 -10.52 4.98 11.01
N LYS A 12 -10.76 5.01 12.32
CA LYS A 12 -11.98 5.64 12.88
C LYS A 12 -12.07 7.13 12.55
N LEU A 13 -10.95 7.85 12.57
CA LEU A 13 -10.92 9.27 12.18
C LEU A 13 -11.28 9.45 10.69
N ILE A 14 -10.76 8.59 9.82
CA ILE A 14 -11.08 8.61 8.39
C ILE A 14 -12.57 8.32 8.18
N GLU A 15 -13.11 7.28 8.82
CA GLU A 15 -14.53 6.94 8.74
C GLU A 15 -15.43 8.09 9.19
N GLN A 16 -15.13 8.70 10.34
CA GLN A 16 -15.87 9.87 10.82
C GLN A 16 -15.78 11.04 9.83
N LYS A 17 -14.59 11.29 9.28
CA LYS A 17 -14.40 12.38 8.31
C LYS A 17 -15.21 12.15 7.03
N VAL A 18 -15.29 10.92 6.55
CA VAL A 18 -16.12 10.55 5.38
C VAL A 18 -17.60 10.74 5.69
N ILE A 19 -18.06 10.33 6.88
CA ILE A 19 -19.45 10.53 7.33
C ILE A 19 -19.79 12.02 7.37
N ASP A 20 -18.94 12.84 7.97
CA ASP A 20 -19.15 14.28 8.09
C ASP A 20 -19.26 14.93 6.70
N GLU A 21 -18.36 14.61 5.77
CA GLU A 21 -18.41 15.14 4.40
C GLU A 21 -19.68 14.69 3.66
N SER A 22 -20.07 13.41 3.79
CA SER A 22 -21.30 12.91 3.15
C SER A 22 -22.57 13.55 3.70
N SER A 23 -22.53 14.08 4.92
CA SER A 23 -23.69 14.70 5.59
C SER A 23 -24.00 16.11 5.08
N TYR A 24 -23.07 16.75 4.35
CA TYR A 24 -23.31 18.08 3.77
C TYR A 24 -24.21 18.07 2.53
N GLU A 25 -24.54 16.87 1.98
CA GLU A 25 -25.46 16.66 0.85
C GLU A 25 -25.15 17.50 -0.41
N ASP A 26 -23.92 17.98 -0.57
CA ASP A 26 -23.47 18.81 -1.71
C ASP A 26 -23.00 18.00 -2.92
N GLY A 27 -23.00 16.67 -2.80
CA GLY A 27 -22.57 15.73 -3.83
C GLY A 27 -21.05 15.63 -4.00
N GLN A 28 -20.25 16.30 -3.15
CA GLN A 28 -18.79 16.19 -3.17
C GLN A 28 -18.33 15.00 -2.32
N GLN A 29 -17.30 14.31 -2.79
CA GLN A 29 -16.67 13.22 -2.06
C GLN A 29 -15.18 13.50 -1.88
N ILE A 30 -14.59 12.92 -0.83
CA ILE A 30 -13.16 13.08 -0.58
C ILE A 30 -12.37 12.30 -1.64
N GLY A 31 -11.75 13.02 -2.57
CA GLY A 31 -10.81 12.43 -3.52
C GLY A 31 -9.54 11.88 -2.86
N PRO A 32 -8.82 10.95 -3.52
CA PRO A 32 -7.63 10.30 -2.95
C PRO A 32 -6.51 11.29 -2.60
N LYS A 33 -6.35 12.34 -3.40
CA LYS A 33 -5.39 13.42 -3.15
C LYS A 33 -5.75 14.26 -1.92
N ALA A 34 -7.03 14.55 -1.73
CA ALA A 34 -7.52 15.28 -0.56
C ALA A 34 -7.31 14.46 0.72
N LEU A 35 -7.65 13.17 0.68
CA LEU A 35 -7.42 12.24 1.79
C LEU A 35 -5.93 12.12 2.13
N HIS A 36 -5.07 11.96 1.12
CA HIS A 36 -3.62 11.90 1.33
C HIS A 36 -3.09 13.16 2.02
N ASN A 37 -3.44 14.34 1.53
CA ASN A 37 -3.04 15.61 2.15
C ASN A 37 -3.53 15.73 3.59
N TRP A 38 -4.78 15.33 3.86
CA TRP A 38 -5.36 15.38 5.20
C TRP A 38 -4.61 14.47 6.18
N ILE A 39 -4.33 13.22 5.79
CA ILE A 39 -3.53 12.28 6.58
C ILE A 39 -2.14 12.85 6.84
N THR A 40 -1.47 13.42 5.82
CA THR A 40 -0.16 14.05 6.01
C THR A 40 -0.19 15.16 7.06
N ARG A 41 -1.25 15.97 7.11
CA ARG A 41 -1.39 17.03 8.12
C ARG A 41 -1.61 16.47 9.53
N ILE A 42 -2.38 15.39 9.67
CA ILE A 42 -2.54 14.68 10.95
C ILE A 42 -1.19 14.14 11.43
N GLN A 43 -0.47 13.43 10.57
CA GLN A 43 0.86 12.89 10.88
C GLN A 43 1.83 14.00 11.30
N TYR A 44 1.87 15.09 10.55
CA TYR A 44 2.75 16.22 10.83
C TYR A 44 2.41 16.92 12.15
N LYS A 45 1.11 17.10 12.45
CA LYS A 45 0.66 17.66 13.73
C LYS A 45 1.09 16.77 14.90
N LYS A 46 0.80 15.47 14.83
CA LYS A 46 1.17 14.50 15.87
C LYS A 46 2.68 14.44 16.11
N ARG A 47 3.46 14.52 15.03
CA ARG A 47 4.92 14.70 15.13
C ARG A 47 5.30 16.00 15.85
N SER A 48 4.70 17.13 15.51
CA SER A 48 4.98 18.43 16.14
C SER A 48 4.61 18.46 17.62
N ASP A 49 3.59 17.73 18.01
CA ASP A 49 3.16 17.56 19.41
C ASP A 49 4.06 16.56 20.19
N PHE A 50 5.15 16.06 19.58
CA PHE A 50 6.04 15.03 20.12
C PHE A 50 5.35 13.71 20.50
N ASP A 51 4.19 13.43 19.89
CA ASP A 51 3.39 12.21 20.05
C ASP A 51 3.07 11.61 18.67
N PRO A 52 4.08 11.14 17.89
CA PRO A 52 3.88 10.74 16.51
C PRO A 52 3.14 9.39 16.40
N LEU A 53 2.19 9.32 15.46
CA LEU A 53 1.56 8.06 15.07
C LEU A 53 2.54 7.19 14.28
N TRP A 54 2.73 5.95 14.71
CA TRP A 54 3.80 5.07 14.23
C TRP A 54 3.39 4.27 12.99
N CYS A 55 2.77 4.94 12.01
CA CYS A 55 2.27 4.35 10.78
C CYS A 55 2.82 5.04 9.53
N SER A 56 3.11 4.25 8.50
CA SER A 56 3.30 4.71 7.12
C SER A 56 2.08 4.29 6.30
N TRP A 57 1.45 5.26 5.66
CA TRP A 57 0.20 5.13 4.92
C TRP A 57 0.48 5.12 3.43
N VAL A 58 -0.19 4.23 2.70
CA VAL A 58 -0.22 4.24 1.23
C VAL A 58 -1.67 4.48 0.83
N ILE A 59 -1.90 5.54 0.07
CA ILE A 59 -3.22 5.97 -0.39
C ILE A 59 -3.26 5.75 -1.90
N GLY A 60 -4.10 4.81 -2.32
CA GLY A 60 -4.35 4.51 -3.73
C GLY A 60 -5.79 4.78 -4.11
N GLY A 61 -6.02 5.35 -5.28
CA GLY A 61 -7.38 5.61 -5.79
C GLY A 61 -7.38 6.10 -7.23
N ILE A 62 -8.56 6.46 -7.72
CA ILE A 62 -8.74 7.12 -9.01
C ILE A 62 -9.11 8.58 -8.72
N ASP A 63 -8.40 9.51 -9.35
CA ASP A 63 -8.67 10.94 -9.21
C ASP A 63 -9.91 11.34 -10.01
N GLU A 64 -10.42 12.56 -9.79
CA GLU A 64 -11.60 13.09 -10.51
C GLU A 64 -11.40 13.11 -12.04
N ASP A 65 -10.15 13.28 -12.48
CA ASP A 65 -9.70 13.20 -13.88
C ASP A 65 -9.72 11.77 -14.47
N GLY A 66 -10.08 10.75 -13.68
CA GLY A 66 -9.99 9.34 -14.07
C GLY A 66 -8.57 8.76 -14.07
N LYS A 67 -7.58 9.51 -13.55
CA LYS A 67 -6.17 9.09 -13.50
C LYS A 67 -5.87 8.32 -12.21
N PRO A 68 -5.03 7.27 -12.26
CA PRO A 68 -4.61 6.57 -11.06
C PRO A 68 -3.76 7.48 -10.17
N TYR A 69 -4.07 7.48 -8.89
CA TYR A 69 -3.33 8.19 -7.85
C TYR A 69 -2.72 7.18 -6.87
N LEU A 70 -1.43 7.36 -6.58
CA LEU A 70 -0.72 6.59 -5.57
C LEU A 70 0.22 7.49 -4.77
N GLY A 71 -0.12 7.68 -3.50
CA GLY A 71 0.61 8.53 -2.55
C GLY A 71 1.05 7.75 -1.32
N MET A 72 2.15 8.18 -0.71
CA MET A 72 2.63 7.67 0.57
C MET A 72 2.83 8.81 1.55
N ALA A 73 2.38 8.61 2.79
CA ALA A 73 2.65 9.49 3.92
C ALA A 73 3.29 8.72 5.07
N ASP A 74 4.48 9.14 5.51
CA ASP A 74 5.20 8.50 6.60
C ASP A 74 4.90 9.14 7.97
N ARG A 75 5.26 8.44 9.06
CA ARG A 75 5.16 8.91 10.45
C ARG A 75 5.86 10.25 10.72
N LEU A 76 6.86 10.58 9.91
CA LEU A 76 7.57 11.86 10.00
C LEU A 76 6.82 13.00 9.27
N GLY A 77 5.70 12.74 8.62
CA GLY A 77 4.98 13.70 7.79
C GLY A 77 5.65 13.94 6.43
N MET A 78 6.59 13.09 6.02
CA MET A 78 7.07 13.05 4.65
C MET A 78 5.97 12.49 3.75
N ALA A 79 5.67 13.17 2.65
CA ALA A 79 4.67 12.72 1.69
C ALA A 79 5.22 12.82 0.26
N TYR A 80 4.95 11.80 -0.55
CA TYR A 80 5.29 11.81 -1.98
C TYR A 80 4.33 10.95 -2.79
N CYS A 81 4.34 11.14 -4.11
CA CYS A 81 3.60 10.33 -5.07
C CYS A 81 4.59 9.58 -5.95
N SER A 82 4.24 8.35 -6.34
CA SER A 82 5.11 7.50 -7.15
C SER A 82 4.26 6.42 -7.82
N PRO A 83 4.58 5.96 -9.05
CA PRO A 83 3.83 4.89 -9.73
C PRO A 83 3.90 3.53 -9.00
N HIS A 84 4.86 3.39 -8.10
CA HIS A 84 5.12 2.19 -7.30
C HIS A 84 5.55 2.61 -5.90
N ILE A 85 4.93 2.02 -4.88
CA ILE A 85 5.17 2.35 -3.48
C ILE A 85 5.18 1.06 -2.67
N ALA A 86 6.12 0.97 -1.74
CA ALA A 86 6.18 -0.08 -0.74
C ALA A 86 6.44 0.55 0.63
N THR A 87 6.26 -0.22 1.70
CA THR A 87 6.60 0.22 3.07
C THR A 87 7.42 -0.86 3.76
N GLY A 88 8.16 -0.49 4.81
CA GLY A 88 9.00 -1.44 5.56
C GLY A 88 10.05 -2.13 4.68
N PHE A 89 10.19 -3.45 4.84
CA PHE A 89 11.13 -4.28 4.05
C PHE A 89 10.82 -4.29 2.55
N GLY A 90 9.57 -4.03 2.16
CA GLY A 90 9.16 -3.88 0.76
C GLY A 90 9.94 -2.80 0.01
N ASN A 91 10.41 -1.76 0.70
CA ASN A 91 11.22 -0.71 0.07
C ASN A 91 12.57 -1.21 -0.46
N TYR A 92 13.13 -2.25 0.16
CA TYR A 92 14.43 -2.78 -0.22
C TYR A 92 14.33 -3.96 -1.19
N LEU A 93 13.26 -4.76 -1.08
CA LEU A 93 13.11 -6.00 -1.84
C LEU A 93 12.10 -5.91 -2.99
N ALA A 94 10.95 -5.25 -2.79
CA ALA A 94 9.90 -5.19 -3.79
C ALA A 94 10.07 -4.03 -4.77
N ILE A 95 10.51 -2.85 -4.30
CA ILE A 95 10.68 -1.66 -5.16
C ILE A 95 11.62 -1.90 -6.35
N PRO A 96 12.79 -2.57 -6.21
CA PRO A 96 13.64 -2.86 -7.37
C PRO A 96 12.93 -3.70 -8.45
N LEU A 97 12.19 -4.73 -8.04
CA LEU A 97 11.42 -5.59 -8.96
C LEU A 97 10.30 -4.83 -9.64
N LEU A 98 9.60 -3.97 -8.88
CA LEU A 98 8.55 -3.10 -9.43
C LEU A 98 9.11 -2.11 -10.44
N ARG A 99 10.27 -1.52 -10.17
CA ARG A 99 10.96 -0.56 -11.06
C ARG A 99 11.37 -1.19 -12.37
N GLU A 100 12.05 -2.33 -12.30
CA GLU A 100 12.56 -3.04 -13.48
C GLU A 100 11.43 -3.36 -14.46
N GLU A 101 10.33 -3.91 -13.96
CA GLU A 101 9.18 -4.30 -14.78
C GLU A 101 8.38 -3.08 -15.27
N PHE A 102 8.32 -2.01 -14.46
CA PHE A 102 7.69 -0.75 -14.84
C PHE A 102 8.43 -0.07 -15.99
N GLU A 103 9.75 -0.02 -15.93
CA GLU A 103 10.59 0.51 -17.00
C GLU A 103 10.51 -0.36 -18.26
N ALA A 104 10.57 -1.69 -18.12
CA ALA A 104 10.47 -2.62 -19.24
C ALA A 104 9.15 -2.50 -20.02
N LYS A 105 8.05 -2.16 -19.35
CA LYS A 105 6.73 -1.99 -19.97
C LYS A 105 6.34 -0.54 -20.24
N ASN A 106 7.27 0.42 -20.12
CA ASN A 106 7.00 1.86 -20.27
C ASN A 106 5.80 2.34 -19.41
N GLY A 107 5.63 1.77 -18.22
CA GLY A 107 4.57 2.10 -17.27
C GLY A 107 3.16 1.65 -17.68
N GLN A 108 3.02 0.82 -18.71
CA GLN A 108 1.73 0.29 -19.14
C GLN A 108 1.52 -1.13 -18.62
N PHE A 109 0.46 -1.33 -17.85
CA PHE A 109 0.09 -2.62 -17.29
C PHE A 109 -1.39 -2.89 -17.49
N THR A 110 -1.71 -4.12 -17.85
CA THR A 110 -3.04 -4.65 -17.60
C THR A 110 -3.20 -4.99 -16.12
N GLU A 111 -4.45 -5.08 -15.65
CA GLU A 111 -4.75 -5.48 -14.27
C GLU A 111 -4.11 -6.83 -13.91
N ALA A 112 -4.20 -7.82 -14.81
CA ALA A 112 -3.62 -9.15 -14.60
C ALA A 112 -2.10 -9.10 -14.45
N GLU A 113 -1.41 -8.34 -15.29
CA GLU A 113 0.06 -8.20 -15.22
C GLU A 113 0.52 -7.49 -13.95
N ALA A 114 -0.21 -6.46 -13.52
CA ALA A 114 0.07 -5.77 -12.26
C ALA A 114 -0.11 -6.71 -11.05
N ILE A 115 -1.15 -7.54 -11.06
CA ILE A 115 -1.39 -8.54 -10.02
C ILE A 115 -0.28 -9.59 -9.99
N GLU A 116 0.13 -10.12 -11.15
CA GLU A 116 1.22 -11.11 -11.22
C GLU A 116 2.55 -10.52 -10.74
N LEU A 117 2.85 -9.27 -11.09
CA LEU A 117 4.03 -8.57 -10.58
C LEU A 117 3.99 -8.40 -9.05
N LEU A 118 2.83 -8.03 -8.49
CA LEU A 118 2.66 -7.94 -7.04
C LEU A 118 2.83 -9.30 -6.36
N LYS A 119 2.29 -10.38 -6.94
CA LYS A 119 2.49 -11.75 -6.44
C LYS A 119 3.97 -12.14 -6.43
N LYS A 120 4.72 -11.84 -7.50
CA LYS A 120 6.17 -12.05 -7.57
C LYS A 120 6.89 -11.31 -6.42
N CYS A 121 6.52 -10.06 -6.17
CA CYS A 121 7.09 -9.28 -5.06
C CYS A 121 6.75 -9.87 -3.68
N LEU A 122 5.50 -10.32 -3.49
CA LEU A 122 5.05 -10.95 -2.24
C LEU A 122 5.74 -12.29 -1.98
N HIS A 123 6.01 -13.09 -3.02
CA HIS A 123 6.81 -14.32 -2.88
C HIS A 123 8.22 -14.02 -2.35
N VAL A 124 8.89 -13.01 -2.91
CA VAL A 124 10.24 -12.60 -2.46
C VAL A 124 10.21 -12.13 -1.01
N LEU A 125 9.21 -11.34 -0.63
CA LEU A 125 9.03 -10.89 0.76
C LEU A 125 8.77 -12.08 1.69
N PHE A 126 7.93 -13.03 1.29
CA PHE A 126 7.65 -14.22 2.08
C PHE A 126 8.91 -15.06 2.36
N TYR A 127 9.82 -15.18 1.39
CA TYR A 127 11.05 -15.93 1.56
C TYR A 127 12.12 -15.20 2.39
N ARG A 128 12.10 -13.86 2.44
CA ARG A 128 13.22 -13.06 2.98
C ARG A 128 12.88 -12.23 4.22
N ASP A 129 11.61 -11.92 4.44
CA ASP A 129 11.15 -11.18 5.62
C ASP A 129 10.60 -12.14 6.68
N ALA A 130 11.31 -12.24 7.81
CA ALA A 130 10.96 -13.11 8.93
C ALA A 130 9.68 -12.69 9.68
N ARG A 131 9.11 -11.52 9.37
CA ARG A 131 7.84 -11.02 9.96
C ARG A 131 6.66 -11.13 9.01
N SER A 132 6.88 -11.68 7.82
CA SER A 132 5.83 -11.88 6.82
C SER A 132 4.97 -13.11 7.14
N LEU A 133 3.76 -13.15 6.59
CA LEU A 133 2.85 -14.29 6.65
C LEU A 133 2.56 -14.78 5.23
N ASN A 134 2.21 -16.05 5.09
CA ASN A 134 1.86 -16.63 3.80
C ASN A 134 0.44 -16.28 3.33
N LYS A 135 -0.28 -15.40 4.03
CA LYS A 135 -1.63 -14.97 3.66
C LYS A 135 -1.65 -13.47 3.38
N TYR A 136 -2.34 -13.09 2.32
CA TYR A 136 -2.47 -11.68 1.91
C TYR A 136 -3.82 -11.41 1.27
N GLN A 137 -4.17 -10.13 1.17
CA GLN A 137 -5.34 -9.62 0.47
C GLN A 137 -4.89 -8.62 -0.59
N LEU A 138 -5.67 -8.48 -1.65
CA LEU A 138 -5.44 -7.50 -2.70
C LEU A 138 -6.58 -6.51 -2.71
N ALA A 139 -6.28 -5.22 -2.67
CA ALA A 139 -7.25 -4.17 -2.92
C ALA A 139 -6.99 -3.60 -4.31
N ILE A 140 -8.01 -3.60 -5.17
CA ILE A 140 -7.92 -3.18 -6.56
C ILE A 140 -8.93 -2.05 -6.76
N VAL A 141 -8.47 -0.95 -7.34
CA VAL A 141 -9.31 0.22 -7.63
C VAL A 141 -9.18 0.51 -9.12
N THR A 142 -10.31 0.51 -9.82
CA THR A 142 -10.37 0.84 -11.25
C THR A 142 -11.48 1.86 -11.50
N ALA A 143 -11.34 2.66 -12.55
CA ALA A 143 -12.31 3.71 -12.86
C ALA A 143 -13.70 3.14 -13.25
N ASP A 144 -13.72 1.94 -13.84
CA ASP A 144 -14.91 1.24 -14.32
C ASP A 144 -15.66 0.45 -13.23
N ARG A 145 -14.93 -0.24 -12.34
CA ARG A 145 -15.50 -1.19 -11.37
C ARG A 145 -15.43 -0.70 -9.92
N GLY A 146 -14.85 0.48 -9.67
CA GLY A 146 -14.67 1.02 -8.33
C GLY A 146 -13.61 0.27 -7.53
N SER A 147 -13.73 0.32 -6.20
CA SER A 147 -12.83 -0.38 -5.27
C SER A 147 -13.37 -1.77 -4.91
N ARG A 148 -12.49 -2.76 -4.89
CA ARG A 148 -12.80 -4.12 -4.44
C ARG A 148 -11.63 -4.72 -3.68
N ILE A 149 -11.94 -5.64 -2.77
CA ILE A 149 -10.95 -6.39 -2.00
C ILE A 149 -11.12 -7.88 -2.35
N GLU A 150 -10.03 -8.51 -2.73
CA GLU A 150 -9.95 -9.92 -3.07
C GLU A 150 -9.09 -10.69 -2.07
N GLY A 151 -9.42 -11.96 -1.83
CA GLY A 151 -8.73 -12.86 -0.91
C GLY A 151 -9.61 -13.35 0.24
N PRO A 152 -9.01 -13.94 1.30
CA PRO A 152 -7.56 -14.08 1.52
C PRO A 152 -6.92 -15.10 0.56
N PHE A 153 -5.80 -14.72 -0.04
CA PHE A 153 -4.96 -15.62 -0.83
C PHE A 153 -3.88 -16.25 0.04
N THR A 154 -3.40 -17.43 -0.36
CA THR A 154 -2.31 -18.13 0.32
C THR A 154 -1.14 -18.34 -0.63
N LEU A 155 0.07 -18.03 -0.17
CA LEU A 155 1.33 -18.27 -0.84
C LEU A 155 1.85 -19.66 -0.48
N ILE A 156 2.24 -20.42 -1.49
CA ILE A 156 2.89 -21.72 -1.33
C ILE A 156 4.36 -21.55 -1.72
N GLY A 157 5.24 -21.80 -0.75
CA GLY A 157 6.68 -21.71 -0.97
C GLY A 157 7.24 -22.97 -1.63
N GLU A 158 8.25 -22.80 -2.47
CA GLU A 158 8.99 -23.87 -3.13
C GLU A 158 10.30 -24.15 -2.39
N TRP A 159 10.37 -25.32 -1.75
CA TRP A 159 11.51 -25.71 -0.89
C TRP A 159 12.24 -26.97 -1.39
N GLU A 160 11.93 -27.45 -2.59
CA GLU A 160 12.50 -28.69 -3.15
C GLU A 160 14.03 -28.65 -3.26
N PHE A 161 14.61 -27.46 -3.49
CA PHE A 161 16.07 -27.29 -3.55
C PHE A 161 16.78 -27.58 -2.22
N ALA A 162 16.08 -27.48 -1.08
CA ALA A 162 16.66 -27.74 0.24
C ALA A 162 17.17 -29.18 0.38
N LYS A 163 16.58 -30.14 -0.36
CA LYS A 163 17.04 -31.54 -0.40
C LYS A 163 18.45 -31.70 -0.96
N LYS A 164 18.93 -30.72 -1.75
CA LYS A 164 20.25 -30.73 -2.38
C LYS A 164 21.32 -30.03 -1.53
N VAL A 165 20.93 -29.35 -0.45
CA VAL A 165 21.86 -28.61 0.40
C VAL A 165 22.41 -29.56 1.46
N THR A 166 23.72 -29.85 1.38
CA THR A 166 24.42 -30.68 2.38
C THR A 166 25.69 -29.98 2.86
N GLY A 167 25.85 -29.88 4.18
CA GLY A 167 27.03 -29.29 4.82
C GLY A 167 26.99 -27.76 4.91
N TYR A 168 27.78 -27.22 5.83
CA TYR A 168 28.08 -25.79 5.98
C TYR A 168 29.61 -25.67 5.92
N GLN A 169 30.19 -25.46 4.74
CA GLN A 169 31.61 -25.16 4.58
C GLN A 169 31.77 -23.77 3.99
#